data_AF-A0A8J2HGF1-F1
#
_entry.id   AF-A0A8J2HGF1-F1
#
_cell.length_a   1.000
_cell.length_b   1.000
_cell.length_c   1.000
_cell.angle_alpha   90.00
_cell.angle_beta   90.00
_cell.angle_gamma   90.00
#
_symmetry.space_group_name_H-M   'P 1'
#
loop_
_entity.id
_entity.type
_entity.pdbx_description
1 polymer ?
#
loop_
_entity_poly.entity_id
_entity_poly.type
_entity_poly.pdbx_seq_one_letter_code
_entity_poly.pdbx_strand_id
1 'polypeptide(L)'
;MIENIIPRSSLWIILLSLYLCSCKCPLSGDDKVVDYNKMVGEWYVVAASPVRDKVGKCLHFNVVMNGTDSFAMNFTTTSPISNGRLLWRINGKQSENETIATWQLNGSPRVLGNIIPL
;
A
#
# COMPACT_ATOMS: atom_id res chain seq x y z
N MET A 1 53.03 -8.72 -7.56
CA MET A 1 51.60 -9.09 -7.72
C MET A 1 51.07 -9.23 -6.30
N ILE A 2 50.44 -8.18 -5.75
CA ILE A 2 49.99 -8.16 -4.35
C ILE A 2 48.51 -8.53 -4.37
N GLU A 3 48.20 -9.77 -4.00
CA GLU A 3 46.83 -10.20 -3.77
C GLU A 3 46.34 -9.57 -2.46
N ASN A 4 45.38 -8.65 -2.56
CA ASN A 4 44.69 -8.10 -1.41
C ASN A 4 43.79 -9.19 -0.81
N ILE A 5 44.29 -9.86 0.23
CA ILE A 5 43.52 -10.81 1.04
C ILE A 5 42.58 -9.99 1.91
N ILE A 6 41.33 -9.84 1.48
CA ILE A 6 40.28 -9.22 2.29
C ILE A 6 40.11 -10.10 3.55
N PRO A 7 40.35 -9.57 4.76
CA PRO A 7 40.27 -10.37 5.97
C PRO A 7 38.83 -10.88 6.16
N ARG A 8 38.71 -12.17 6.47
CA ARG A 8 37.43 -12.91 6.60
C ARG A 8 36.47 -12.24 7.61
N SER A 9 36.99 -11.45 8.54
CA SER A 9 36.25 -10.63 9.52
C SER A 9 35.53 -9.42 8.89
N SER A 10 36.02 -8.86 7.79
CA SER A 10 35.40 -7.71 7.11
C SER A 10 34.10 -8.10 6.38
N LEU A 11 33.96 -9.36 5.94
CA LEU A 11 32.73 -9.88 5.32
C LEU A 11 31.57 -9.93 6.30
N TRP A 12 31.82 -10.25 7.57
CA TRP A 12 30.78 -10.29 8.61
C TRP A 12 30.25 -8.89 8.95
N ILE A 13 31.09 -7.86 8.90
CA ILE A 13 30.69 -6.48 9.15
C ILE A 13 29.74 -5.98 8.04
N ILE A 14 29.99 -6.37 6.79
CA ILE A 14 29.14 -6.03 5.64
C ILE A 14 27.80 -6.79 5.70
N LEU A 15 27.82 -8.06 6.08
CA LEU A 15 26.59 -8.84 6.28
C LEU A 15 25.76 -8.32 7.46
N LEU A 16 26.41 -7.89 8.54
CA LEU A 16 25.74 -7.30 9.71
C LEU A 16 25.15 -5.92 9.40
N SER A 17 25.83 -5.09 8.59
CA SER A 17 25.31 -3.79 8.16
C SER A 17 24.14 -3.91 7.16
N LEU A 18 24.16 -4.93 6.29
CA LEU A 18 23.02 -5.28 5.43
C LEU A 18 21.82 -5.81 6.24
N TYR A 19 22.07 -6.59 7.30
CA TYR A 19 21.02 -7.12 8.19
C TYR A 19 20.39 -6.03 9.07
N LEU A 20 21.20 -5.05 9.50
CA LEU A 20 20.73 -3.87 10.26
C LEU A 20 20.06 -2.81 9.39
N CYS A 21 20.07 -2.97 8.06
CA CYS A 21 19.24 -2.20 7.15
C CYS A 21 17.77 -2.67 7.24
N SER A 22 17.19 -2.59 8.44
CA SER A 22 15.74 -2.50 8.59
C SER A 22 15.33 -1.18 7.98
N CYS A 23 14.96 -1.21 6.70
CA CYS A 23 14.40 -0.07 5.98
C CYS A 23 13.18 0.42 6.78
N LYS A 24 13.35 1.47 7.56
CA LYS A 24 12.22 2.19 8.14
C LYS A 24 11.39 2.71 6.98
N CYS A 25 10.07 2.64 7.10
CA CYS A 25 9.20 3.32 6.16
C CYS A 25 9.63 4.79 6.08
N PRO A 26 9.74 5.39 4.89
CA PRO A 26 9.97 6.82 4.79
C PRO A 26 8.86 7.52 5.58
N LEU A 27 9.22 8.60 6.27
CA LEU A 27 8.21 9.49 6.85
C LEU A 27 7.30 9.96 5.71
N SER A 28 5.98 9.88 5.92
CA SER A 28 4.99 10.41 4.97
C SER A 28 5.41 11.83 4.59
N GLY A 29 5.56 12.09 3.29
CA GLY A 29 6.00 13.39 2.79
C GLY A 29 4.96 14.47 3.07
N ASP A 30 5.43 15.73 3.15
CA ASP A 30 4.73 17.01 3.39
C ASP A 30 3.22 16.93 3.66
N ASP A 31 2.76 17.58 4.74
CA ASP A 31 1.37 17.81 5.20
C ASP A 31 0.44 18.43 4.13
N LYS A 32 0.32 17.80 2.97
CA LYS A 32 -0.53 18.22 1.87
C LYS A 32 -1.92 17.74 2.21
N VAL A 33 -2.75 18.69 2.62
CA VAL A 33 -4.18 18.47 2.83
C VAL A 33 -4.79 17.94 1.52
N VAL A 34 -5.20 16.67 1.55
CA VAL A 34 -5.91 16.04 0.44
C VAL A 34 -7.34 16.58 0.41
N ASP A 35 -7.74 17.17 -0.71
CA ASP A 35 -9.14 17.57 -0.94
C ASP A 35 -9.95 16.34 -1.40
N TYR A 36 -10.64 15.71 -0.45
CA TYR A 36 -11.43 14.50 -0.69
C TYR A 36 -12.53 14.67 -1.74
N ASN A 37 -13.07 15.87 -1.90
CA ASN A 37 -14.10 16.11 -2.92
C ASN A 37 -13.54 15.99 -4.33
N LYS A 38 -12.24 16.27 -4.52
CA LYS A 38 -11.55 16.06 -5.80
C LYS A 38 -11.16 14.61 -6.05
N MET A 39 -11.20 13.76 -5.01
CA MET A 39 -10.92 12.33 -5.14
C MET A 39 -12.14 11.53 -5.61
N VAL A 40 -13.36 12.10 -5.51
CA VAL A 40 -14.61 11.45 -5.90
C VAL A 40 -14.62 11.11 -7.39
N GLY A 41 -15.02 9.89 -7.71
CA GLY A 41 -15.17 9.43 -9.09
C GLY A 41 -14.46 8.11 -9.37
N GLU A 42 -14.40 7.77 -10.67
CA GLU A 42 -13.77 6.54 -11.15
C GLU A 42 -12.29 6.74 -11.45
N TRP A 43 -11.49 5.80 -10.97
CA TRP A 43 -10.04 5.79 -11.12
C TRP A 43 -9.57 4.46 -11.68
N TYR A 44 -8.58 4.53 -12.57
CA TYR A 44 -7.95 3.37 -13.20
C TYR A 44 -6.49 3.31 -12.79
N VAL A 45 -6.07 2.15 -12.30
CA VAL A 45 -4.68 1.96 -11.87
C VAL A 45 -3.83 1.65 -13.10
N VAL A 46 -2.97 2.60 -13.47
CA VAL A 46 -2.05 2.47 -14.59
C VAL A 46 -0.70 1.86 -14.19
N ALA A 47 -0.32 1.99 -12.92
CA ALA A 47 0.91 1.44 -12.36
C ALA A 47 0.74 1.12 -10.87
N ALA A 48 1.33 0.01 -10.42
CA ALA A 48 1.35 -0.39 -9.02
C ALA A 48 2.57 -1.27 -8.74
N SER A 49 3.06 -1.23 -7.50
CA SER A 49 4.11 -2.13 -7.03
C SER A 49 3.51 -3.52 -6.71
N PRO A 50 4.04 -4.61 -7.27
CA PRO A 50 3.60 -5.95 -6.95
C PRO A 50 3.89 -6.30 -5.48
N VAL A 51 2.88 -6.78 -4.74
CA VAL A 51 3.08 -7.37 -3.40
C VAL A 51 3.55 -8.84 -3.50
N ARG A 52 3.28 -9.48 -4.64
CA ARG A 52 3.71 -10.83 -5.00
C ARG A 52 3.99 -10.88 -6.50
N ASP A 53 4.65 -11.96 -6.95
CA ASP A 53 5.07 -12.17 -8.34
C ASP A 53 3.94 -12.07 -9.39
N LYS A 54 2.68 -12.19 -8.95
CA LYS A 54 1.49 -12.11 -9.80
C LYS A 54 0.68 -10.85 -9.48
N VAL A 55 0.46 -10.03 -10.51
CA VAL A 55 -0.29 -8.76 -10.41
C VAL A 55 -1.64 -8.90 -11.09
N GLY A 56 -2.71 -8.49 -10.38
CA GLY A 56 -4.05 -8.42 -10.95
C GLY A 56 -4.12 -7.45 -12.13
N LYS A 57 -5.00 -7.74 -13.09
CA LYS A 57 -5.20 -6.88 -14.28
C LYS A 57 -6.49 -6.08 -14.17
N CYS A 58 -6.55 -4.96 -14.89
CA CYS A 58 -7.73 -4.10 -14.97
C CYS A 58 -8.20 -3.64 -13.58
N LEU A 59 -7.25 -3.26 -12.72
CA LEU A 59 -7.58 -2.70 -11.42
C LEU A 59 -8.17 -1.30 -11.60
N HIS A 60 -9.40 -1.11 -11.14
CA HIS A 60 -10.06 0.18 -11.09
C HIS A 60 -10.84 0.32 -9.79
N PHE A 61 -11.13 1.54 -9.38
CA PHE A 61 -11.91 1.80 -8.19
C PHE A 61 -12.78 3.05 -8.34
N ASN A 62 -13.92 3.05 -7.66
CA ASN A 62 -14.78 4.23 -7.57
C ASN A 62 -14.76 4.77 -6.15
N VAL A 63 -14.58 6.08 -6.01
CA VAL A 63 -14.56 6.79 -4.74
C VAL A 63 -15.87 7.53 -4.55
N VAL A 64 -16.52 7.32 -3.42
CA VAL A 64 -17.74 8.02 -3.01
C VAL A 64 -17.57 8.61 -1.62
N MET A 65 -18.05 9.84 -1.41
CA MET A 65 -18.14 10.41 -0.08
C MET A 65 -19.30 9.77 0.69
N ASN A 66 -19.12 9.59 1.99
CA ASN A 66 -20.12 9.10 2.93
C ASN A 66 -20.23 10.08 4.10
N GLY A 67 -20.73 11.28 3.82
CA GLY A 67 -20.75 12.39 4.77
C GLY A 67 -19.66 13.42 4.50
N THR A 68 -19.34 14.24 5.50
CA THR A 68 -18.41 15.38 5.36
C THR A 68 -16.95 15.00 5.51
N ASP A 69 -16.66 13.92 6.25
CA ASP A 69 -15.32 13.53 6.68
C ASP A 69 -15.01 12.07 6.36
N SER A 70 -15.85 11.37 5.61
CA SER A 70 -15.63 9.95 5.32
C SER A 70 -15.88 9.62 3.85
N PHE A 71 -15.17 8.61 3.36
CA PHE A 71 -15.25 8.13 1.98
C PHE A 71 -15.20 6.61 1.93
N ALA A 72 -15.70 6.07 0.82
CA ALA A 72 -15.54 4.67 0.47
C ALA A 72 -14.95 4.52 -0.92
N MET A 73 -13.98 3.63 -1.06
CA MET A 73 -13.39 3.24 -2.33
C MET A 73 -13.77 1.80 -2.63
N ASN A 74 -14.48 1.57 -3.73
CA ASN A 74 -14.88 0.24 -4.17
C ASN A 74 -13.97 -0.21 -5.31
N PHE A 75 -13.14 -1.21 -5.05
CA PHE A 75 -12.17 -1.73 -6.00
C PHE A 75 -12.72 -2.94 -6.75
N THR A 76 -12.31 -3.05 -8.01
CA THR A 76 -12.49 -4.22 -8.86
C THR A 76 -11.17 -4.55 -9.54
N THR A 77 -10.82 -5.84 -9.61
CA THR A 77 -9.73 -6.32 -10.47
C THR A 77 -9.99 -7.74 -10.94
N THR A 78 -9.15 -8.22 -11.85
CA THR A 78 -9.12 -9.63 -12.26
C THR A 78 -7.98 -10.34 -11.53
N SER A 79 -8.32 -11.44 -10.85
CA SER A 79 -7.36 -12.31 -10.18
C SER A 79 -6.32 -12.84 -11.15
N PRO A 80 -5.02 -12.72 -10.87
CA PRO A 80 -3.98 -13.27 -11.73
C PRO A 80 -3.78 -14.78 -11.55
N ILE A 81 -4.49 -15.39 -10.60
CA ILE A 81 -4.39 -16.84 -10.31
C ILE A 81 -5.57 -17.58 -10.96
N SER A 82 -6.78 -17.07 -10.77
CA SER A 82 -8.02 -17.76 -11.16
C SER A 82 -8.76 -17.11 -12.32
N ASN A 83 -8.30 -15.96 -12.83
CA ASN A 83 -9.02 -15.10 -13.79
C ASN A 83 -10.43 -14.68 -13.33
N GLY A 84 -10.80 -14.92 -12.08
CA GLY A 84 -12.06 -14.46 -11.49
C GLY A 84 -12.02 -12.98 -11.12
N ARG A 85 -13.20 -12.35 -11.05
CA ARG A 85 -13.34 -10.96 -10.58
C ARG A 85 -13.16 -10.91 -9.06
N LEU A 86 -12.28 -10.02 -8.60
CA LEU A 86 -12.10 -9.73 -7.18
C LEU A 86 -12.66 -8.34 -6.89
N LEU A 87 -13.33 -8.23 -5.74
CA LEU A 87 -13.97 -7.02 -5.26
C LEU A 87 -13.53 -6.77 -3.83
N TRP A 88 -13.20 -5.52 -3.48
CA TRP A 88 -12.98 -5.12 -2.10
C TRP A 88 -13.33 -3.66 -1.90
N ARG A 89 -13.53 -3.28 -0.66
CA ARG A 89 -13.92 -1.93 -0.27
C ARG A 89 -12.94 -1.39 0.76
N ILE A 90 -12.59 -0.11 0.63
CA ILE A 90 -11.88 0.64 1.65
C ILE A 90 -12.84 1.69 2.18
N ASN A 91 -12.95 1.82 3.50
CA ASN A 91 -13.66 2.92 4.14
C ASN A 91 -12.63 3.80 4.86
N GLY A 92 -12.56 5.06 4.49
CA GLY A 92 -11.69 6.06 5.09
C GLY A 92 -12.46 7.11 5.86
N LYS A 93 -11.86 7.61 6.94
CA LYS A 93 -12.34 8.74 7.72
C LYS A 93 -11.20 9.71 7.94
N GLN A 94 -11.45 10.97 7.63
CA GLN A 94 -10.58 12.09 7.94
C GLN A 94 -10.69 12.44 9.42
N SER A 95 -9.54 12.56 10.08
CA SER A 95 -9.35 13.15 11.38
C SER A 95 -8.55 14.46 11.21
N GLU A 96 -8.48 15.30 12.24
CA GLU A 96 -7.95 16.67 12.15
C GLU A 96 -6.57 16.77 11.47
N ASN A 97 -5.68 15.80 11.70
CA ASN A 97 -4.33 15.77 11.12
C ASN A 97 -4.01 14.48 10.35
N GLU A 98 -4.95 13.54 10.24
CA GLU A 98 -4.65 12.20 9.75
C GLU A 98 -5.82 11.61 9.00
N THR A 99 -5.55 10.67 8.11
CA THR A 99 -6.59 9.89 7.45
C THR A 99 -6.49 8.45 7.88
N ILE A 100 -7.54 7.96 8.51
CA ILE A 100 -7.64 6.59 8.97
C ILE A 100 -8.47 5.81 7.97
N ALA A 101 -7.89 4.76 7.37
CA ALA A 101 -8.59 3.89 6.44
C ALA A 101 -8.61 2.43 6.92
N THR A 102 -9.71 1.73 6.63
CA THR A 102 -9.90 0.29 6.86
C THR A 102 -10.23 -0.38 5.54
N TRP A 103 -9.65 -1.55 5.26
CA TRP A 103 -9.93 -2.30 4.03
C TRP A 103 -10.67 -3.62 4.33
N GLN A 104 -11.56 -4.02 3.43
CA GLN A 104 -12.34 -5.25 3.56
C GLN A 104 -12.51 -5.91 2.19
N LEU A 105 -12.01 -7.14 2.07
CA LEU A 105 -12.26 -7.98 0.90
C LEU A 105 -13.74 -8.39 0.87
N ASN A 106 -14.39 -8.22 -0.27
CA ASN A 106 -15.81 -8.55 -0.39
C ASN A 106 -15.99 -10.07 -0.30
N GLY A 107 -16.88 -10.54 0.58
CA GLY A 107 -17.04 -11.96 0.91
C GLY A 107 -16.11 -12.50 2.01
N SER A 108 -15.21 -11.68 2.58
CA SER A 108 -14.46 -12.00 3.79
C SER A 108 -15.17 -11.42 5.02
N PRO A 109 -15.47 -12.23 6.05
CA PRO A 109 -15.96 -11.71 7.33
C PRO A 109 -14.84 -11.00 8.12
N ARG A 110 -13.57 -11.15 7.71
CA ARG A 110 -12.42 -10.50 8.33
C ARG A 110 -12.17 -9.15 7.65
N VAL A 111 -12.34 -8.08 8.41
CA VAL A 111 -11.70 -6.79 8.13
C VAL A 111 -10.20 -7.03 8.23
N LEU A 112 -9.47 -6.74 7.16
CA LEU A 112 -8.03 -6.81 7.18
C LEU A 112 -7.52 -5.39 7.46
N GLY A 113 -6.32 -5.23 7.99
CA GLY A 113 -5.67 -3.92 8.12
C GLY A 113 -5.65 -3.39 9.55
N ASN A 114 -4.45 -3.03 10.00
CA ASN A 114 -4.27 -2.12 11.12
C ASN A 114 -4.58 -0.70 10.66
N ILE A 115 -4.97 0.14 11.62
CA ILE A 115 -5.01 1.60 11.49
C ILE A 115 -3.60 2.05 11.09
N ILE A 116 -3.40 2.47 9.84
CA ILE A 116 -2.16 3.09 9.39
C ILE A 116 -2.47 4.58 9.22
N PRO A 117 -1.85 5.48 10.02
CA PRO A 117 -1.90 6.90 9.74
C PRO A 117 -1.19 7.14 8.41
N LEU A 118 -1.89 7.72 7.44
CA LEU A 118 -1.32 8.20 6.18
C LEU A 118 -0.56 9.50 6.41
#